data_AF-A0A662FLX9-F1
#
_entry.id   AF-A0A662FLX9-F1
#
_cell.length_a   1.000
_cell.length_b   1.000
_cell.length_c   1.000
_cell.angle_alpha   90.00
_cell.angle_beta   90.00
_cell.angle_gamma   90.00
#
_symmetry.space_group_name_H-M   'P 1'
#
loop_
_entity.id
_entity.type
_entity.pdbx_description
1 polymer ?
#
loop_
_entity_poly.entity_id
_entity_poly.type
_entity_poly.pdbx_seq_one_letter_code
_entity_poly.pdbx_strand_id
1 'polypeptide(L)'
;MAKQTVDALIEGGKATAAPPLGPALGPLGVNIGQVIAEINKKTADFKGVQVPVKVIVDTNTKEFEIQVGTPPVSALIKQEAHIEKGSSNPETELIADIHIEQVIKIAKMKTDSLSGKDMFAKVKEVAGTCNSMGVMVEGKRAIDFIKEVNEGKYDEPIKAEKTELSAEKLKAVEEKRKKLAEEIEKRKAEFTALAKQILEKNEGQPRGVIKAKMVEAKIPTKIIEEILPAETAAKQETKKEEKKK
;
A
#
# COMPACT_ATOMS: atom_id res chain seq x y z
N MET A 1 -32.07 -24.41 10.73
CA MET A 1 -31.83 -23.00 11.09
C MET A 1 -31.09 -22.37 9.92
N ALA A 2 -31.73 -21.48 9.16
CA ALA A 2 -31.15 -20.92 7.95
C ALA A 2 -30.20 -19.76 8.33
N LYS A 3 -28.92 -20.11 8.51
CA LYS A 3 -27.83 -19.14 8.65
C LYS A 3 -27.39 -18.73 7.25
N GLN A 4 -27.51 -17.46 6.91
CA GLN A 4 -26.95 -16.91 5.68
C GLN A 4 -25.63 -16.22 6.01
N THR A 5 -24.58 -16.55 5.27
CA THR A 5 -23.27 -15.91 5.43
C THR A 5 -23.06 -14.95 4.27
N VAL A 6 -22.70 -13.71 4.59
CA VAL A 6 -22.35 -12.68 3.63
C VAL A 6 -20.88 -12.33 3.81
N ASP A 7 -20.10 -12.51 2.75
CA ASP A 7 -18.70 -12.10 2.66
C ASP A 7 -18.61 -10.70 2.02
N ALA A 8 -17.96 -9.76 2.70
CA ALA A 8 -17.71 -8.42 2.17
C ALA A 8 -16.26 -8.01 2.40
N LEU A 9 -15.67 -7.31 1.42
CA LEU A 9 -14.36 -6.69 1.56
C LEU A 9 -14.54 -5.20 1.90
N ILE A 10 -14.03 -4.77 3.05
CA ILE A 10 -14.16 -3.40 3.52
C ILE A 10 -12.81 -2.82 3.92
N GLU A 11 -12.62 -1.52 3.73
CA GLU A 11 -11.44 -0.83 4.25
C GLU A 11 -11.60 -0.64 5.76
N GLY A 12 -10.60 -1.08 6.52
CA GLY A 12 -10.62 -1.00 7.98
C GLY A 12 -10.78 0.44 8.46
N GLY A 13 -11.64 0.63 9.46
CA GLY A 13 -11.94 1.93 10.07
C GLY A 13 -12.69 2.94 9.19
N LYS A 14 -13.05 2.58 7.95
CA LYS A 14 -13.89 3.39 7.05
C LYS A 14 -15.00 2.54 6.39
N ALA A 15 -15.63 1.64 7.14
CA ALA A 15 -16.79 0.92 6.64
C ALA A 15 -17.95 1.90 6.41
N THR A 16 -18.50 1.89 5.19
CA THR A 16 -19.65 2.68 4.78
C THR A 16 -20.74 1.76 4.22
N ALA A 17 -21.99 2.23 4.19
CA ALA A 17 -23.11 1.51 3.56
C ALA A 17 -23.04 1.51 2.01
N ALA A 18 -21.82 1.46 1.48
CA ALA A 18 -21.54 1.39 0.06
C ALA A 18 -22.01 0.04 -0.53
N PRO A 19 -22.00 -0.11 -1.87
CA PRO A 19 -22.45 -1.33 -2.57
C PRO A 19 -21.93 -2.69 -2.07
N PRO A 20 -20.77 -2.85 -1.40
CA PRO A 20 -20.39 -4.17 -0.85
C PRO A 20 -21.29 -4.68 0.29
N LEU A 21 -21.88 -3.81 1.11
CA LEU A 21 -22.65 -4.23 2.30
C LEU A 21 -24.16 -4.02 2.13
N GLY A 22 -24.59 -2.93 1.49
CA GLY A 22 -26.00 -2.56 1.36
C GLY A 22 -26.87 -3.60 0.65
N PRO A 23 -26.54 -4.00 -0.61
CA PRO A 23 -27.26 -5.03 -1.35
C PRO A 23 -27.20 -6.42 -0.70
N ALA A 24 -26.11 -6.73 -0.01
CA ALA A 24 -25.89 -8.05 0.59
C ALA A 24 -26.64 -8.22 1.92
N LEU A 25 -26.78 -7.16 2.71
CA LEU A 25 -27.51 -7.15 3.98
C LEU A 25 -28.98 -6.71 3.85
N GLY A 26 -29.33 -6.02 2.76
CA GLY A 26 -30.70 -5.57 2.46
C GLY A 26 -31.78 -6.66 2.50
N PRO A 27 -31.62 -7.80 1.80
CA PRO A 27 -32.63 -8.87 1.82
C PRO A 27 -32.72 -9.62 3.16
N LEU A 28 -31.73 -9.44 4.03
CA LEU A 28 -31.64 -10.08 5.35
C LEU A 28 -32.37 -9.30 6.45
N GLY A 29 -32.77 -8.05 6.19
CA GLY A 29 -33.54 -7.23 7.13
C GLY A 29 -32.80 -6.88 8.42
N VAL A 30 -31.46 -6.91 8.40
CA VAL A 30 -30.60 -6.55 9.55
C VAL A 30 -30.37 -5.05 9.65
N ASN A 31 -30.04 -4.57 10.86
CA ASN A 31 -29.71 -3.17 11.06
C ASN A 31 -28.30 -2.85 10.53
N ILE A 32 -28.25 -2.35 9.30
CA ILE A 32 -27.00 -2.03 8.59
C ILE A 32 -26.12 -1.04 9.39
N GLY A 33 -26.72 -0.08 10.09
CA GLY A 33 -25.98 0.90 10.89
C GLY A 33 -25.24 0.29 12.07
N GLN A 34 -25.86 -0.67 12.76
CA GLN A 34 -25.24 -1.40 13.87
C GLN A 34 -24.09 -2.29 13.38
N VAL A 35 -24.29 -2.99 12.26
CA VAL A 35 -23.25 -3.82 11.64
C VAL A 35 -22.04 -2.99 11.26
N ILE A 36 -22.24 -1.83 10.62
CA ILE A 36 -21.14 -0.93 10.24
C ILE A 36 -20.39 -0.40 11.47
N ALA A 37 -21.10 -0.02 12.54
CA ALA A 37 -20.47 0.49 13.76
C ALA A 37 -19.60 -0.59 14.43
N GLU A 38 -20.10 -1.83 14.48
CA GLU A 38 -19.36 -2.94 15.07
C GLU A 38 -18.16 -3.36 14.22
N ILE A 39 -18.30 -3.37 12.88
CA ILE A 39 -17.18 -3.58 11.95
C ILE A 39 -16.12 -2.50 12.16
N ASN A 40 -16.49 -1.22 12.21
CA ASN A 40 -15.55 -0.13 12.41
C ASN A 40 -14.84 -0.21 13.77
N LYS A 41 -15.53 -0.70 14.81
CA LYS A 41 -14.93 -0.94 16.13
C LYS A 41 -13.90 -2.08 16.08
N LYS A 42 -14.24 -3.21 15.45
CA LYS A 42 -13.35 -4.39 15.32
C LYS A 42 -12.21 -4.17 14.32
N THR A 43 -12.36 -3.25 13.36
CA THR A 43 -11.34 -2.94 12.34
C THR A 43 -10.59 -1.64 12.59
N ALA A 44 -10.75 -1.02 13.76
CA ALA A 44 -10.12 0.24 14.10
C ALA A 44 -8.58 0.19 14.06
N ASP A 45 -8.02 -1.00 14.34
CA ASP A 45 -6.57 -1.24 14.32
C ASP A 45 -6.01 -1.47 12.91
N PHE A 46 -6.88 -1.77 11.94
CA PHE A 46 -6.52 -2.05 10.54
C PHE A 46 -6.87 -0.90 9.59
N LYS A 47 -6.79 0.35 10.07
CA LYS A 47 -7.16 1.53 9.31
C LYS A 47 -6.38 1.63 7.99
N GLY A 48 -7.11 1.70 6.87
CA GLY A 48 -6.52 1.85 5.54
C GLY A 48 -6.10 0.53 4.87
N VAL A 49 -6.38 -0.61 5.50
CA VAL A 49 -6.15 -1.95 4.93
C VAL A 49 -7.49 -2.58 4.56
N GLN A 50 -7.54 -3.29 3.43
CA GLN A 50 -8.72 -4.06 3.05
C GLN A 50 -8.83 -5.32 3.91
N VAL A 51 -9.92 -5.43 4.66
CA VAL A 51 -10.18 -6.53 5.59
C VAL A 51 -11.42 -7.29 5.11
N PRO A 52 -11.34 -8.62 4.91
CA PRO A 52 -12.51 -9.44 4.63
C PRO A 52 -13.34 -9.61 5.91
N VAL A 53 -14.64 -9.36 5.82
CA VAL A 53 -15.59 -9.51 6.93
C VAL A 53 -16.67 -10.50 6.53
N LYS A 54 -16.92 -11.46 7.41
CA LYS A 54 -18.04 -12.39 7.34
C LYS A 54 -19.13 -11.92 8.28
N VAL A 55 -20.32 -11.68 7.74
CA VAL A 55 -21.52 -11.40 8.51
C VAL A 55 -22.42 -12.62 8.41
N ILE A 56 -22.56 -13.35 9.50
CA ILE A 56 -23.47 -14.49 9.61
C ILE A 56 -24.78 -13.95 10.17
N VAL A 57 -25.87 -14.10 9.42
CA VAL A 57 -27.19 -13.66 9.84
C VAL A 57 -28.11 -14.86 10.00
N ASP A 58 -28.74 -14.95 11.18
CA ASP A 58 -29.82 -15.90 11.44
C ASP A 58 -31.14 -15.29 10.96
N THR A 59 -31.74 -15.86 9.90
CA THR A 59 -32.98 -15.30 9.29
C THR A 59 -34.20 -15.39 10.20
N ASN A 60 -34.15 -16.21 11.27
CA ASN A 60 -35.26 -16.41 12.20
C ASN A 60 -35.21 -15.45 13.40
N THR A 61 -34.02 -15.26 13.99
CA THR A 61 -33.83 -14.38 15.17
C THR A 61 -33.41 -12.96 14.78
N LYS A 62 -33.04 -12.74 13.50
CA LYS A 62 -32.44 -11.49 13.00
C LYS A 62 -31.15 -11.12 13.73
N GLU A 63 -30.56 -12.07 14.44
CA GLU A 63 -29.27 -11.92 15.08
C GLU A 63 -28.18 -11.99 14.01
N PHE A 64 -27.15 -11.18 14.19
CA PHE A 64 -26.01 -11.13 13.31
C PHE A 64 -24.73 -11.37 14.13
N GLU A 65 -23.84 -12.20 13.59
CA GLU A 65 -22.52 -12.45 14.13
C GLU A 65 -21.49 -11.94 13.12
N ILE A 66 -20.61 -11.05 13.56
CA ILE A 66 -19.58 -10.44 12.71
C ILE A 66 -18.24 -11.08 13.03
N GLN A 67 -17.72 -11.84 12.08
CA GLN A 67 -16.38 -12.41 12.11
C GLN A 67 -15.50 -11.59 11.17
N VAL A 68 -14.54 -10.87 11.76
CA VAL A 68 -13.54 -10.13 11.00
C VAL A 68 -12.40 -11.10 10.67
N GLY A 69 -12.15 -11.31 9.38
CA GLY A 69 -11.01 -12.08 8.93
C GLY A 69 -9.73 -11.26 8.97
N THR A 70 -8.59 -11.94 8.91
CA THR A 70 -7.30 -11.25 8.86
C THR A 70 -7.06 -10.65 7.47
N PRO A 71 -6.52 -9.43 7.36
CA PRO A 71 -6.23 -8.82 6.07
C PRO A 71 -5.25 -9.65 5.19
N PRO A 72 -5.25 -9.42 3.87
CA PRO A 72 -4.32 -10.08 2.97
C PRO A 72 -2.88 -9.64 3.27
N VAL A 73 -1.92 -10.57 3.13
CA VAL A 73 -0.50 -10.31 3.45
C VAL A 73 0.02 -9.14 2.60
N SER A 74 -0.40 -9.07 1.33
CA SER A 74 -0.06 -8.00 0.42
C SER A 74 -0.44 -6.62 0.95
N ALA A 75 -1.60 -6.47 1.58
CA ALA A 75 -2.02 -5.18 2.12
C ALA A 75 -1.28 -4.82 3.41
N LEU A 76 -0.92 -5.80 4.25
CA LEU A 76 -0.05 -5.57 5.41
C LEU A 76 1.36 -5.16 5.01
N ILE A 77 1.95 -5.82 3.98
CA ILE A 77 3.25 -5.43 3.43
C ILE A 77 3.18 -4.02 2.86
N LYS A 78 2.13 -3.67 2.13
CA LYS A 78 1.94 -2.31 1.60
C LYS A 78 1.91 -1.24 2.70
N GLN A 79 1.27 -1.54 3.83
CA GLN A 79 1.22 -0.63 4.97
C GLN A 79 2.61 -0.45 5.61
N GLU A 80 3.33 -1.55 5.86
CA GLU A 80 4.67 -1.51 6.49
C GLU A 80 5.74 -0.95 5.55
N ALA A 81 5.59 -1.13 4.23
CA ALA A 81 6.45 -0.57 3.19
C ALA A 81 6.04 0.87 2.78
N HIS A 82 4.88 1.35 3.24
CA HIS A 82 4.28 2.64 2.85
C HIS A 82 4.12 2.83 1.32
N ILE A 83 3.68 1.78 0.62
CA ILE A 83 3.44 1.80 -0.83
C ILE A 83 1.96 1.58 -1.15
N GLU A 84 1.44 2.30 -2.15
CA GLU A 84 0.03 2.16 -2.57
C GLU A 84 -0.17 1.04 -3.59
N LYS A 85 0.80 0.86 -4.51
CA LYS A 85 0.77 -0.16 -5.56
C LYS A 85 2.01 -1.05 -5.47
N GLY A 86 1.81 -2.34 -5.74
CA GLY A 86 2.89 -3.31 -5.90
C GLY A 86 3.54 -3.19 -7.29
N SER A 87 4.59 -3.97 -7.50
CA SER A 87 5.31 -3.99 -8.78
C SER A 87 4.50 -4.62 -9.88
N SER A 88 4.49 -3.96 -11.05
CA SER A 88 3.93 -4.52 -12.28
C SER A 88 4.82 -5.64 -12.81
N ASN A 89 6.13 -5.57 -12.59
CA ASN A 89 7.08 -6.59 -12.98
C ASN A 89 8.09 -6.86 -11.84
N PRO A 90 7.78 -7.81 -10.93
CA PRO A 90 8.52 -8.00 -9.68
C PRO A 90 9.99 -8.41 -9.86
N GLU A 91 10.36 -9.00 -10.99
CA GLU A 91 11.74 -9.41 -11.27
C GLU A 91 12.67 -8.24 -11.64
N THR A 92 12.12 -7.17 -12.22
CA THR A 92 12.88 -6.03 -12.76
C THR A 92 12.69 -4.76 -11.96
N GLU A 93 11.48 -4.54 -11.41
CA GLU A 93 11.12 -3.33 -10.69
C GLU A 93 10.93 -3.65 -9.21
N LEU A 94 11.95 -3.35 -8.42
CA LEU A 94 11.92 -3.46 -6.96
C LEU A 94 11.44 -2.12 -6.38
N ILE A 95 10.30 -2.13 -5.70
CA ILE A 95 9.56 -0.91 -5.32
C ILE A 95 9.79 -0.52 -3.86
N ALA A 96 10.05 -1.49 -3.00
CA ALA A 96 10.29 -1.24 -1.59
C ALA A 96 11.26 -2.26 -0.99
N ASP A 97 11.75 -1.94 0.20
CA ASP A 97 12.55 -2.82 1.04
C ASP A 97 11.93 -2.84 2.45
N ILE A 98 11.82 -4.02 3.04
CA ILE A 98 11.31 -4.22 4.39
C ILE A 98 12.31 -4.99 5.25
N HIS A 99 12.29 -4.74 6.55
CA HIS A 99 13.16 -5.43 7.48
C HIS A 99 12.58 -6.76 7.96
N ILE A 100 13.45 -7.68 8.40
CA ILE A 100 13.02 -8.98 8.93
C ILE A 100 12.05 -8.85 10.12
N GLU A 101 12.24 -7.81 10.95
CA GLU A 101 11.38 -7.51 12.10
C GLU A 101 9.93 -7.20 11.67
N GLN A 102 9.76 -6.51 10.54
CA GLN A 102 8.43 -6.21 9.97
C GLN A 102 7.79 -7.48 9.42
N VAL A 103 8.58 -8.35 8.76
CA VAL A 103 8.11 -9.64 8.26
C VAL A 103 7.63 -10.53 9.41
N ILE A 104 8.37 -10.57 10.52
CA ILE A 104 8.00 -11.33 11.73
C ILE A 104 6.73 -10.75 12.35
N LYS A 105 6.60 -9.43 12.45
CA LYS A 105 5.39 -8.76 12.96
C LYS A 105 4.17 -9.12 12.12
N ILE A 106 4.27 -9.08 10.78
CA ILE A 106 3.20 -9.49 9.86
C ILE A 106 2.86 -10.98 10.06
N ALA A 107 3.87 -11.84 10.20
CA ALA A 107 3.68 -13.27 10.43
C ALA A 107 2.97 -13.57 11.77
N LYS A 108 3.27 -12.82 12.84
CA LYS A 108 2.55 -12.93 14.12
C LYS A 108 1.11 -12.46 14.01
N MET A 109 0.89 -11.28 13.43
CA MET A 109 -0.46 -10.73 13.23
C MET A 109 -1.36 -11.65 12.42
N LYS A 110 -0.78 -12.42 11.48
CA LYS A 110 -1.50 -13.35 10.62
C LYS A 110 -1.37 -14.82 11.03
N THR A 111 -0.99 -15.10 12.27
CA THR A 111 -0.74 -16.48 12.71
C THR A 111 -1.94 -17.41 12.50
N ASP A 112 -3.17 -16.92 12.66
CA ASP A 112 -4.40 -17.71 12.49
C ASP A 112 -4.77 -17.99 11.03
N SER A 113 -4.19 -17.28 10.08
CA SER A 113 -4.53 -17.41 8.65
C SER A 113 -3.36 -17.89 7.78
N LEU A 114 -2.19 -18.13 8.37
CA LEU A 114 -1.04 -18.73 7.68
C LEU A 114 -1.06 -20.24 7.85
N SER A 115 -0.62 -20.97 6.83
CA SER A 115 -0.61 -22.44 6.84
C SER A 115 0.62 -23.02 7.55
N GLY A 116 1.67 -22.21 7.71
CA GLY A 116 2.93 -22.60 8.32
C GLY A 116 2.77 -23.05 9.77
N LYS A 117 3.24 -24.26 10.07
CA LYS A 117 3.25 -24.83 11.44
C LYS A 117 4.19 -24.06 12.37
N ASP A 118 5.36 -23.70 11.83
CA ASP A 118 6.41 -22.99 12.57
C ASP A 118 6.49 -21.52 12.14
N MET A 119 6.99 -20.66 13.02
CA MET A 119 7.26 -19.25 12.71
C MET A 119 8.20 -19.09 11.50
N PHE A 120 9.12 -20.04 11.30
CA PHE A 120 9.97 -20.11 10.10
C PHE A 120 9.17 -20.28 8.81
N ALA A 121 8.20 -21.19 8.81
CA ALA A 121 7.34 -21.43 7.64
C ALA A 121 6.47 -20.19 7.37
N LYS A 122 5.92 -19.58 8.43
CA LYS A 122 5.14 -18.34 8.34
C LYS A 122 5.95 -17.17 7.77
N VAL A 123 7.18 -16.98 8.22
CA VAL A 123 8.09 -15.94 7.69
C VAL A 123 8.40 -16.19 6.20
N LYS A 124 8.59 -17.45 5.79
CA LYS A 124 8.80 -17.80 4.37
C LYS A 124 7.56 -17.52 3.52
N GLU A 125 6.35 -17.77 4.03
CA GLU A 125 5.10 -17.45 3.32
C GLU A 125 4.96 -15.93 3.09
N VAL A 126 5.28 -15.13 4.12
CA VAL A 126 5.26 -13.66 4.00
C VAL A 126 6.35 -13.18 3.03
N ALA A 127 7.57 -13.72 3.12
CA ALA A 127 8.66 -13.42 2.18
C ALA A 127 8.31 -13.81 0.74
N GLY A 128 7.62 -14.93 0.53
CA GLY A 128 7.12 -15.34 -0.78
C GLY A 128 6.14 -14.33 -1.36
N THR A 129 5.26 -13.77 -0.53
CA THR A 129 4.36 -12.68 -0.95
C THR A 129 5.15 -11.41 -1.33
N CYS A 130 6.23 -11.09 -0.61
CA CYS A 130 7.11 -9.97 -0.94
C CYS A 130 7.74 -10.14 -2.33
N ASN A 131 8.14 -11.36 -2.69
CA ASN A 131 8.67 -11.69 -4.00
C ASN A 131 7.69 -11.33 -5.13
N SER A 132 6.42 -11.75 -4.99
CA SER A 132 5.38 -11.47 -5.99
C SER A 132 5.02 -10.00 -6.12
N MET A 133 5.31 -9.18 -5.10
CA MET A 133 5.06 -7.74 -5.14
C MET A 133 6.29 -6.90 -5.54
N GLY A 134 7.46 -7.52 -5.73
CA GLY A 134 8.71 -6.80 -6.00
C GLY A 134 9.23 -6.03 -4.79
N VAL A 135 9.07 -6.60 -3.59
CA VAL A 135 9.56 -6.03 -2.33
C VAL A 135 10.79 -6.81 -1.87
N MET A 136 11.88 -6.09 -1.59
CA MET A 136 13.12 -6.63 -1.02
C MET A 136 12.98 -6.84 0.49
N VAL A 137 13.78 -7.78 1.02
CA VAL A 137 13.89 -8.02 2.46
C VAL A 137 15.35 -7.87 2.86
N GLU A 138 15.65 -6.99 3.80
CA GLU A 138 17.03 -6.67 4.22
C GLU A 138 17.96 -6.33 3.03
N GLY A 139 17.44 -5.59 2.04
CA GLY A 139 18.19 -5.21 0.84
C GLY A 139 18.51 -6.36 -0.12
N LYS A 140 17.91 -7.54 0.07
CA LYS A 140 18.07 -8.72 -0.79
C LYS A 140 16.76 -9.08 -1.47
N ARG A 141 16.86 -9.82 -2.58
CA ARG A 141 15.67 -10.43 -3.20
C ARG A 141 15.07 -11.45 -2.25
N ALA A 142 13.75 -11.53 -2.22
CA ALA A 142 13.01 -12.44 -1.35
C ALA A 142 13.43 -13.92 -1.54
N ILE A 143 13.80 -14.34 -2.76
CA ILE A 143 14.29 -15.70 -3.04
C ILE A 143 15.61 -15.98 -2.30
N ASP A 144 16.54 -15.03 -2.33
CA ASP A 144 17.84 -15.17 -1.66
C ASP A 144 17.67 -15.13 -0.14
N PHE A 145 16.76 -14.27 0.35
CA PHE A 145 16.36 -14.26 1.75
C PHE A 145 15.78 -15.62 2.19
N ILE A 146 14.87 -16.22 1.41
CA ILE A 146 14.29 -17.54 1.72
C ILE A 146 15.37 -18.62 1.78
N LYS A 147 16.38 -18.57 0.91
CA LYS A 147 17.53 -19.49 0.97
C LYS A 147 18.34 -19.29 2.24
N GLU A 148 18.65 -18.05 2.62
CA GLU A 148 19.38 -17.76 3.85
C GLU A 148 18.59 -18.15 5.12
N VAL A 149 17.26 -18.04 5.09
CA VAL A 149 16.39 -18.54 6.16
C VAL A 149 16.41 -20.08 6.21
N ASN A 150 16.51 -20.78 5.07
CA ASN A 150 16.70 -22.23 5.05
C ASN A 150 18.10 -22.64 5.56
N GLU A 151 19.12 -21.83 5.32
CA GLU A 151 20.49 -22.02 5.80
C GLU A 151 20.68 -21.71 7.29
N GLY A 152 19.64 -21.19 7.96
CA GLY A 152 19.64 -20.92 9.40
C GLY A 152 20.28 -19.59 9.82
N LYS A 153 20.62 -18.71 8.87
CA LYS A 153 21.24 -17.39 9.16
C LYS A 153 20.35 -16.45 9.98
N TYR A 154 19.05 -16.70 10.00
CA TYR A 154 18.05 -15.90 10.71
C TYR A 154 17.30 -16.69 11.81
N ASP A 155 17.88 -17.79 12.29
CA ASP A 155 17.25 -18.63 13.32
C ASP A 155 17.07 -17.91 14.66
N GLU A 156 18.04 -17.09 15.04
CA GLU A 156 18.00 -16.30 16.29
C GLU A 156 16.88 -15.25 16.30
N PRO A 157 16.72 -14.36 15.29
CA PRO A 157 15.63 -13.38 15.30
C PRO A 157 14.24 -14.01 15.16
N ILE A 158 14.12 -15.13 14.44
CA ILE A 158 12.83 -15.81 14.24
C ILE A 158 12.39 -16.56 15.51
N LYS A 159 13.32 -17.23 16.23
CA LYS A 159 13.02 -17.86 17.53
C LYS A 159 12.87 -16.86 18.67
N ALA A 160 13.62 -15.76 18.63
CA ALA A 160 13.53 -14.71 19.65
C ALA A 160 12.25 -13.89 19.55
N GLU A 161 11.40 -14.12 18.54
CA GLU A 161 10.09 -13.50 18.44
C GLU A 161 10.15 -11.97 18.56
N LYS A 162 11.26 -11.34 18.14
CA LYS A 162 11.47 -9.90 18.28
C LYS A 162 10.51 -9.15 17.36
N THR A 163 9.36 -8.77 17.92
CA THR A 163 8.32 -7.95 17.30
C THR A 163 8.62 -6.46 17.32
N GLU A 164 9.72 -6.07 17.96
CA GLU A 164 10.08 -4.68 18.15
C GLU A 164 11.32 -4.35 17.32
N LEU A 165 11.15 -3.37 16.42
CA LEU A 165 12.28 -2.54 15.99
C LEU A 165 12.87 -1.95 17.27
N SER A 166 14.00 -2.50 17.72
CA SER A 166 14.80 -1.87 18.76
C SER A 166 14.98 -0.37 18.39
N ALA A 167 14.70 0.52 19.34
CA ALA A 167 14.55 1.97 19.15
C ALA A 167 15.72 2.65 18.41
N GLU A 168 16.87 1.99 18.29
CA GLU A 168 18.03 2.44 17.52
C GLU A 168 17.86 2.30 16.01
N LYS A 169 17.16 1.28 15.51
CA LYS A 169 16.90 1.10 14.07
C LYS A 169 15.83 2.05 13.54
N LEU A 170 14.81 2.38 14.35
CA LEU A 170 13.84 3.44 14.03
C LEU A 170 14.54 4.80 13.87
N LYS A 171 15.49 5.12 14.76
CA LYS A 171 16.33 6.31 14.65
C LYS A 171 17.24 6.26 13.42
N ALA A 172 17.86 5.12 13.11
CA ALA A 172 18.69 4.98 11.91
C ALA A 172 17.87 5.04 10.60
N VAL A 173 16.63 4.53 10.59
CA VAL A 173 15.70 4.62 9.46
C VAL A 173 15.18 6.05 9.31
N GLU A 174 14.88 6.76 10.40
CA GLU A 174 14.52 8.19 10.37
C GLU A 174 15.69 9.07 9.95
N GLU A 175 16.91 8.78 10.38
CA GLU A 175 18.11 9.52 10.00
C GLU A 175 18.51 9.24 8.55
N LYS A 176 18.38 7.99 8.09
CA LYS A 176 18.49 7.64 6.66
C LYS A 176 17.38 8.29 5.83
N ARG A 177 16.13 8.33 6.33
CA ARG A 177 15.03 9.05 5.66
C ARG A 177 15.26 10.56 5.61
N LYS A 178 15.85 11.17 6.65
CA LYS A 178 16.25 12.59 6.64
C LYS A 178 17.40 12.86 5.69
N LYS A 179 18.47 12.07 5.70
CA LYS A 179 19.59 12.21 4.75
C LYS A 179 19.13 11.98 3.30
N LEU A 180 18.29 10.98 3.07
CA LEU A 180 17.71 10.72 1.75
C LEU A 180 16.71 11.81 1.35
N ALA A 181 15.92 12.36 2.27
CA ALA A 181 15.03 13.49 2.00
C ALA A 181 15.81 14.76 1.69
N GLU A 182 16.89 15.06 2.41
CA GLU A 182 17.81 16.17 2.14
C GLU A 182 18.54 15.97 0.81
N GLU A 183 18.96 14.75 0.49
CA GLU A 183 19.56 14.42 -0.82
C GLU A 183 18.53 14.52 -1.95
N ILE A 184 17.28 14.10 -1.71
CA ILE A 184 16.16 14.26 -2.64
C ILE A 184 15.81 15.74 -2.79
N GLU A 185 15.87 16.56 -1.75
CA GLU A 185 15.57 17.98 -1.81
C GLU A 185 16.69 18.77 -2.51
N LYS A 186 17.96 18.44 -2.25
CA LYS A 186 19.11 18.97 -2.99
C LYS A 186 19.04 18.59 -4.46
N ARG A 187 18.80 17.30 -4.78
CA ARG A 187 18.61 16.85 -6.15
C ARG A 187 17.38 17.50 -6.79
N LYS A 188 16.26 17.64 -6.08
CA LYS A 188 15.08 18.36 -6.58
C LYS A 188 15.39 19.83 -6.86
N ALA A 189 16.16 20.51 -6.00
CA ALA A 189 16.57 21.89 -6.19
C ALA A 189 17.51 22.02 -7.39
N GLU A 190 18.47 21.11 -7.56
CA GLU A 190 19.34 21.03 -8.74
C GLU A 190 18.51 20.78 -10.02
N PHE A 191 17.60 19.82 -10.00
CA PHE A 191 16.71 19.54 -11.14
C PHE A 191 15.75 20.70 -11.44
N THR A 192 15.30 21.45 -10.42
CA THR A 192 14.45 22.64 -10.57
C THR A 192 15.24 23.83 -11.11
N ALA A 193 16.50 24.01 -10.69
CA ALA A 193 17.40 25.03 -11.23
C ALA A 193 17.75 24.73 -12.69
N LEU A 194 18.04 23.46 -13.01
CA LEU A 194 18.31 23.00 -14.37
C LEU A 194 17.07 23.14 -15.26
N ALA A 195 15.88 22.86 -14.72
CA ALA A 195 14.60 23.12 -15.39
C ALA A 195 14.38 24.61 -15.70
N LYS A 196 14.65 25.52 -14.75
CA LYS A 196 14.57 26.98 -14.96
C LYS A 196 15.59 27.45 -16.00
N GLN A 197 16.82 26.93 -15.95
CA GLN A 197 17.85 27.28 -16.92
C GLN A 197 17.53 26.77 -18.34
N ILE A 198 16.86 25.61 -18.47
CA ILE A 198 16.34 25.11 -19.76
C ILE A 198 15.16 25.97 -20.24
N LEU A 199 14.31 26.46 -19.33
CA LEU A 199 13.21 27.36 -19.65
C LEU A 199 13.73 28.69 -20.20
N GLU A 200 14.69 29.33 -19.50
CA GLU A 200 15.32 30.60 -19.93
C GLU A 200 16.09 30.44 -21.25
N LYS A 201 16.82 29.34 -21.43
CA LYS A 201 17.56 29.09 -22.69
C LYS A 201 16.65 28.75 -23.88
N ASN A 202 15.38 28.43 -23.65
CA ASN A 202 14.43 28.08 -24.71
C ASN A 202 13.13 28.91 -24.64
N GLU A 203 13.20 30.16 -24.14
CA GLU A 203 12.08 31.11 -24.23
C GLU A 203 11.70 31.32 -25.70
N GLY A 204 10.47 30.90 -26.06
CA GLY A 204 9.93 31.01 -27.41
C GLY A 204 9.72 29.69 -28.18
N GLN A 205 10.16 28.54 -27.65
CA GLN A 205 9.90 27.23 -28.28
C GLN A 205 8.56 26.60 -27.79
N PRO A 206 7.85 25.82 -28.63
CA PRO A 206 6.59 25.20 -28.26
C PRO A 206 6.77 24.25 -27.06
N ARG A 207 5.82 24.29 -26.11
CA ARG A 207 5.83 23.59 -24.80
C ARG A 207 6.15 22.08 -24.90
N GLY A 208 5.85 21.44 -26.03
CA GLY A 208 6.20 20.04 -26.31
C GLY A 208 7.70 19.77 -26.47
N VAL A 209 8.47 20.72 -27.04
CA VAL A 209 9.93 20.60 -27.21
C VAL A 209 10.65 20.83 -25.89
N ILE A 210 10.13 21.75 -25.06
CA ILE A 210 10.65 22.01 -23.71
C ILE A 210 10.42 20.79 -22.81
N LYS A 211 9.22 20.19 -22.87
CA LYS A 211 8.90 18.94 -22.17
C LYS A 211 9.80 17.78 -22.65
N ALA A 212 10.04 17.65 -23.95
CA ALA A 212 10.93 16.63 -24.49
C ALA A 212 12.38 16.80 -23.99
N LYS A 213 12.93 18.02 -24.01
CA LYS A 213 14.27 18.31 -23.49
C LYS A 213 14.39 18.12 -21.98
N MET A 214 13.33 18.43 -21.21
CA MET A 214 13.29 18.19 -19.77
C MET A 214 13.22 16.69 -19.42
N VAL A 215 12.53 15.90 -20.25
CA VAL A 215 12.48 14.43 -20.14
C VAL A 215 13.83 13.81 -20.54
N GLU A 216 14.47 14.34 -21.58
CA GLU A 216 15.81 13.92 -22.04
C GLU A 216 16.90 14.23 -20.99
N ALA A 217 16.74 15.32 -20.23
CA ALA A 217 17.60 15.69 -19.11
C ALA A 217 17.36 14.88 -17.81
N LYS A 218 16.56 13.80 -17.86
CA LYS A 218 16.24 12.90 -16.72
C LYS A 218 15.59 13.60 -15.51
N ILE A 219 14.89 14.73 -15.73
CA ILE A 219 14.15 15.39 -14.66
C ILE A 219 12.90 14.55 -14.35
N PRO A 220 12.61 14.23 -13.07
CA PRO A 220 11.40 13.51 -12.70
C PRO A 220 10.14 14.21 -13.19
N THR A 221 9.22 13.46 -13.80
CA THR A 221 7.98 13.96 -14.43
C THR A 221 7.13 14.83 -13.51
N LYS A 222 7.15 14.56 -12.19
CA LYS A 222 6.46 15.36 -11.17
C LYS A 222 6.94 16.82 -11.10
N ILE A 223 8.24 17.07 -11.27
CA ILE A 223 8.82 18.43 -11.24
C ILE A 223 8.51 19.16 -12.56
N ILE A 224 8.49 18.43 -13.68
CA ILE A 224 8.10 18.97 -14.99
C ILE A 224 6.64 19.43 -14.96
N GLU A 225 5.75 18.64 -14.34
CA GLU A 225 4.33 18.98 -14.17
C GLU A 225 4.09 20.12 -13.17
N GLU A 226 4.99 20.30 -12.18
CA GLU A 226 4.92 21.40 -11.22
C GLU A 226 5.41 22.75 -11.81
N ILE A 227 6.42 22.71 -12.69
CA ILE A 227 6.97 23.88 -13.37
C ILE A 227 6.15 24.25 -14.62
N LEU A 228 5.59 23.25 -15.32
CA LEU A 228 4.64 23.40 -16.42
C LEU A 228 3.30 22.77 -16.00
N PRO A 229 2.51 23.45 -15.14
CA PRO A 229 1.18 22.98 -14.79
C PRO A 229 0.39 22.82 -16.08
N ALA A 230 -0.12 21.61 -16.29
CA ALA A 230 -1.03 21.33 -17.40
C ALA A 230 -2.23 22.29 -17.28
N GLU A 231 -2.38 23.16 -18.27
CA GLU A 231 -3.63 23.87 -18.53
C GLU A 231 -4.70 22.85 -18.99
N THR A 232 -5.13 21.98 -18.08
CA THR A 232 -6.26 21.06 -18.28
C THR A 232 -7.60 21.73 -17.93
N ALA A 233 -7.65 23.05 -17.74
CA ALA A 233 -8.88 23.77 -17.42
C ALA A 233 -9.39 24.72 -18.54
N ALA A 234 -8.55 25.33 -19.38
CA ALA A 234 -9.00 26.42 -20.26
C ALA A 234 -9.47 26.01 -21.69
N LYS A 235 -9.30 24.74 -22.12
CA LYS A 235 -9.74 24.26 -23.46
C LYS A 235 -11.04 23.46 -23.47
N GLN A 236 -11.69 23.25 -22.32
CA GLN A 236 -13.04 22.66 -22.27
C GLN A 236 -14.16 23.70 -22.34
N GLU A 237 -13.91 24.97 -22.00
CA GLU A 237 -14.93 26.02 -22.08
C GLU A 237 -15.06 26.63 -23.49
N THR A 238 -13.97 26.81 -24.23
CA THR A 238 -14.03 27.37 -25.59
C THR A 238 -14.69 26.45 -26.63
N LYS A 239 -14.65 25.12 -26.44
CA LYS A 239 -15.36 24.18 -27.33
C LYS A 239 -16.86 24.04 -27.04
N LYS A 240 -17.35 24.56 -25.91
CA LYS A 240 -18.78 24.57 -25.57
C LYS A 240 -19.50 25.82 -26.08
N GLU A 241 -18.79 26.95 -26.22
CA GLU A 241 -19.37 28.18 -26.81
C GLU A 241 -19.42 28.17 -28.35
N GLU A 242 -18.49 27.49 -29.04
CA GLU A 242 -18.52 27.41 -30.50
C GLU A 242 -19.58 26.43 -31.06
N LYS A 243 -20.26 25.68 -30.18
CA LYS A 243 -21.36 24.76 -30.56
C LYS A 243 -22.75 25.32 -30.26
N LYS A 244 -22.85 26.57 -29.80
CA LYS A 244 -24.13 27.22 -29.42
C LYS A 244 -24.33 28.59 -30.09
N LYS A 245 -23.70 28.82 -31.23
CA LYS A 245 -23.96 29.97 -32.10
C LYS A 245 -24.28 29.49 -33.51
#